data_AF-R5L178-F1
#
_entry.id   AF-R5L178-F1
#
_cell.length_a   1.000
_cell.length_b   1.000
_cell.length_c   1.000
_cell.angle_alpha   90.00
_cell.angle_beta   90.00
_cell.angle_gamma   90.00
#
_symmetry.space_group_name_H-M   'P 1'
#
loop_
_entity.id
_entity.type
_entity.pdbx_description
1 polymer ?
#
loop_
_entity_poly.entity_id
_entity_poly.type
_entity_poly.pdbx_seq_one_letter_code
_entity_poly.pdbx_strand_id
1 'polypeptide(L)'
;MSMKSFDKFCERIILAEPGSQKEIFDERQRQQRTQLTVEALLIYCAAAALCVLMNEIFGFLESSFSGMVFIAAAAFLWWNIRALVKGCLFGVSGKQGIYSTVVALAEIPLWIIFLYPDGQPVQIIVNGTLSIFIVITAGFSLYAVTNIIALAAYFRNKKLTAKS
;
A
#
# COMPACT_ATOMS: atom_id res chain seq x y z
N MET A 1 -10.75 -12.93 -12.00
CA MET A 1 -11.73 -14.04 -12.15
C MET A 1 -12.96 -13.48 -12.82
N SER A 2 -13.39 -14.06 -13.93
CA SER A 2 -14.70 -13.76 -14.52
C SER A 2 -15.79 -14.45 -13.69
N MET A 3 -17.05 -13.98 -13.75
CA MET A 3 -18.18 -14.61 -13.03
C MET A 3 -18.24 -16.13 -13.23
N LYS A 4 -17.90 -16.62 -14.43
CA LYS A 4 -17.83 -18.05 -14.74
C LYS A 4 -16.89 -18.86 -13.84
N SER A 5 -15.80 -18.28 -13.35
CA SER A 5 -14.87 -18.99 -12.46
C SER A 5 -15.35 -19.08 -11.01
N PHE A 6 -16.23 -18.16 -10.58
CA PHE A 6 -16.84 -18.18 -9.26
C PHE A 6 -18.02 -19.16 -9.21
N ASP A 7 -18.85 -19.20 -10.26
CA ASP A 7 -19.94 -20.18 -10.37
C ASP A 7 -19.40 -21.61 -10.36
N LYS A 8 -18.31 -21.88 -11.09
CA LYS A 8 -17.66 -23.20 -11.14
C LYS A 8 -16.95 -23.60 -9.84
N PHE A 9 -16.66 -22.64 -8.97
CA PHE A 9 -16.11 -22.87 -7.63
C PHE A 9 -17.24 -23.23 -6.66
N CYS A 10 -18.35 -22.50 -6.69
CA CYS A 10 -19.55 -22.81 -5.91
C CYS A 10 -20.15 -24.17 -6.31
N GLU A 11 -20.20 -24.46 -7.61
CA GLU A 11 -20.63 -25.74 -8.17
C GLU A 11 -19.78 -26.91 -7.64
N ARG A 12 -18.45 -26.74 -7.59
CA ARG A 12 -17.53 -27.76 -7.05
C ARG A 12 -17.64 -27.96 -5.53
N ILE A 13 -17.92 -26.90 -4.77
CA ILE A 13 -18.20 -27.00 -3.33
C ILE A 13 -19.50 -27.76 -3.08
N ILE A 14 -20.54 -27.49 -3.87
CA ILE A 14 -21.85 -28.15 -3.76
C ILE A 14 -21.76 -29.63 -4.17
N LEU A 15 -20.93 -29.96 -5.17
CA LEU A 15 -20.73 -31.31 -5.68
C LEU A 15 -19.70 -32.14 -4.87
N ALA A 16 -19.12 -31.58 -3.80
CA ALA A 16 -18.06 -32.20 -3.01
C ALA A 16 -16.87 -32.73 -3.84
N GLU A 17 -16.64 -32.14 -5.02
CA GLU A 17 -15.44 -32.44 -5.80
C GLU A 17 -14.23 -31.86 -5.05
N PRO A 18 -13.13 -32.61 -4.89
CA PRO A 18 -11.95 -32.11 -4.22
C PRO A 18 -11.28 -31.06 -5.12
N GLY A 19 -11.75 -29.81 -4.99
CA GLY A 19 -11.00 -28.66 -5.46
C GLY A 19 -9.62 -28.73 -4.85
N SER A 20 -8.59 -28.50 -5.67
CA SER A 20 -7.21 -28.42 -5.20
C SER A 20 -7.17 -27.50 -3.98
N GLN A 21 -6.72 -28.01 -2.82
CA GLN A 21 -6.67 -27.24 -1.56
C GLN A 21 -6.05 -25.86 -1.77
N LYS A 22 -5.09 -25.76 -2.71
CA LYS A 22 -4.46 -24.52 -3.15
C LYS A 22 -5.46 -23.48 -3.68
N GLU A 23 -6.42 -23.84 -4.52
CA GLU A 23 -7.45 -22.91 -5.04
C GLU A 23 -8.31 -22.33 -3.91
N ILE A 24 -8.65 -23.14 -2.90
CA ILE A 24 -9.45 -22.71 -1.75
C ILE A 24 -8.64 -21.75 -0.85
N PHE A 25 -7.35 -22.03 -0.63
CA PHE A 25 -6.46 -21.13 0.13
C PHE A 25 -6.22 -19.80 -0.61
N ASP A 26 -6.03 -19.83 -1.93
CA ASP A 26 -5.86 -18.64 -2.77
C ASP A 26 -7.07 -17.69 -2.64
N GLU A 27 -8.28 -18.23 -2.69
CA GLU A 27 -9.50 -17.42 -2.63
C GLU A 27 -9.72 -16.83 -1.23
N ARG A 28 -9.42 -17.58 -0.15
CA ARG A 28 -9.47 -17.05 1.22
C ARG A 28 -8.48 -15.89 1.42
N GLN A 29 -7.25 -16.03 0.93
CA GLN A 29 -6.26 -14.95 0.99
C GLN A 29 -6.70 -13.73 0.19
N ARG A 30 -7.30 -13.94 -0.99
CA ARG A 30 -7.81 -12.87 -1.84
C ARG A 30 -8.97 -12.10 -1.19
N GLN A 31 -9.91 -12.81 -0.56
CA GLN A 31 -11.02 -12.19 0.17
C GLN A 31 -10.51 -11.35 1.35
N GLN A 32 -9.61 -11.91 2.17
CA GLN A 32 -9.00 -11.17 3.28
C GLN A 32 -8.24 -9.93 2.81
N ARG A 33 -7.49 -10.05 1.71
CA ARG A 33 -6.76 -8.92 1.12
C ARG A 33 -7.71 -7.83 0.65
N THR A 34 -8.81 -8.22 0.01
CA THR A 34 -9.84 -7.28 -0.48
C THR A 34 -10.49 -6.52 0.68
N GLN A 35 -10.88 -7.23 1.75
CA GLN A 35 -11.43 -6.59 2.96
C GLN A 35 -10.46 -5.58 3.57
N LEU A 36 -9.18 -5.96 3.73
CA LEU A 36 -8.16 -5.04 4.22
C LEU A 36 -7.97 -3.83 3.29
N THR A 37 -8.03 -4.03 1.97
CA THR A 37 -7.92 -2.92 1.01
C THR A 37 -9.09 -1.94 1.15
N VAL A 38 -10.31 -2.45 1.36
CA VAL A 38 -11.48 -1.59 1.63
C VAL A 38 -11.32 -0.85 2.96
N GLU A 39 -10.88 -1.52 4.03
CA GLU A 39 -10.60 -0.88 5.32
C GLU A 39 -9.55 0.25 5.17
N ALA A 40 -8.45 -0.02 4.47
CA ALA A 40 -7.39 0.97 4.24
C ALA A 40 -7.88 2.17 3.40
N LEU A 41 -8.73 1.92 2.40
CA LEU A 41 -9.32 2.97 1.59
C LEU A 41 -10.26 3.86 2.40
N LEU A 42 -11.06 3.27 3.29
CA LEU A 42 -11.93 4.02 4.20
C LEU A 42 -11.11 4.89 5.16
N ILE A 43 -10.01 4.35 5.72
CA ILE A 43 -9.08 5.10 6.57
C ILE A 43 -8.49 6.28 5.79
N TYR A 44 -8.03 6.04 4.56
CA TYR A 44 -7.49 7.07 3.69
C TYR A 44 -8.52 8.17 3.42
N CYS A 45 -9.74 7.82 2.97
CA CYS A 45 -10.77 8.81 2.64
C CYS A 45 -11.15 9.67 3.85
N ALA A 46 -11.35 9.05 5.02
CA ALA A 46 -11.70 9.77 6.25
C ALA A 46 -10.58 10.70 6.71
N ALA A 47 -9.34 10.20 6.75
CA ALA A 47 -8.18 10.98 7.18
C ALA A 47 -7.84 12.10 6.19
N ALA A 48 -7.95 11.85 4.88
CA ALA A 48 -7.73 12.85 3.84
C ALA A 48 -8.78 13.97 3.92
N ALA A 49 -10.07 13.63 4.07
CA ALA A 49 -11.13 14.63 4.26
C ALA A 49 -10.88 15.48 5.50
N LEU A 50 -10.50 14.86 6.63
CA LEU A 50 -10.15 15.58 7.86
C LEU A 50 -8.92 16.48 7.66
N CYS A 51 -7.90 16.00 6.94
CA CYS A 51 -6.70 16.79 6.63
C CYS A 51 -7.04 18.03 5.82
N VAL A 52 -7.89 17.91 4.80
CA VAL A 52 -8.34 19.05 3.98
C VAL A 52 -9.09 20.06 4.85
N LEU A 53 -10.08 19.60 5.63
CA LEU A 53 -10.86 20.46 6.53
C LEU A 53 -9.98 21.19 7.55
N MET A 54 -9.05 20.47 8.18
CA MET A 54 -8.12 21.08 9.13
C MET A 54 -7.17 22.05 8.46
N ASN A 55 -6.74 21.78 7.23
CA ASN A 55 -5.85 22.69 6.53
C ASN A 55 -6.56 23.97 6.10
N GLU A 56 -7.85 23.89 5.75
CA GLU A 56 -8.66 25.08 5.46
C GLU A 56 -8.87 25.96 6.71
N ILE A 57 -9.00 25.35 7.90
CA ILE A 57 -9.24 26.08 9.15
C ILE A 57 -7.94 26.65 9.73
N PHE A 58 -6.87 25.86 9.76
CA PHE A 58 -5.64 26.19 10.48
C PHE A 58 -4.47 26.59 9.57
N GLY A 59 -4.52 26.28 8.28
CA GLY A 59 -3.47 26.65 7.32
C GLY A 59 -2.09 26.07 7.66
N PHE A 60 -2.01 24.85 8.18
CA PHE A 60 -0.75 24.28 8.66
C PHE A 60 0.12 23.64 7.56
N LEU A 61 -0.44 23.37 6.38
CA LEU A 61 0.24 22.87 5.18
C LEU A 61 0.14 23.88 4.04
N GLU A 62 1.24 24.07 3.32
CA GLU A 62 1.28 24.88 2.10
C GLU A 62 0.32 24.35 1.01
N SER A 63 0.01 23.05 1.03
CA SER A 63 -1.02 22.45 0.18
C SER A 63 -1.70 21.27 0.87
N SER A 64 -3.03 21.20 0.78
CA SER A 64 -3.77 20.02 1.26
C SER A 64 -3.38 18.74 0.50
N PHE A 65 -2.91 18.87 -0.75
CA PHE A 65 -2.42 17.75 -1.55
C PHE A 65 -1.24 17.04 -0.89
N SER A 66 -0.27 17.79 -0.34
CA SER A 66 0.90 17.18 0.29
C SER A 66 0.51 16.33 1.51
N GLY A 67 -0.45 16.81 2.31
CA GLY A 67 -1.04 16.05 3.41
C GLY A 67 -1.77 14.78 2.95
N MET A 68 -2.53 14.85 1.85
CA MET A 68 -3.19 13.68 1.27
C MET A 68 -2.19 12.62 0.82
N VAL A 69 -1.09 13.00 0.17
CA VAL A 69 -0.01 12.08 -0.24
C VAL A 69 0.61 11.39 0.97
N PHE A 70 0.87 12.14 2.04
CA PHE A 70 1.40 11.57 3.28
C PHE A 70 0.42 10.56 3.91
N ILE A 71 -0.87 10.88 3.96
CA ILE A 71 -1.92 10.00 4.50
C ILE A 71 -2.07 8.75 3.63
N ALA A 72 -1.98 8.87 2.31
CA ALA A 72 -1.99 7.71 1.41
C ALA A 72 -0.85 6.74 1.74
N ALA A 73 0.36 7.26 1.95
CA ALA A 73 1.52 6.46 2.34
C ALA A 73 1.32 5.78 3.71
N ALA A 74 0.75 6.50 4.69
CA ALA A 74 0.45 5.95 6.01
C ALA A 74 -0.63 4.85 5.97
N ALA A 75 -1.70 5.05 5.20
CA ALA A 75 -2.74 4.05 5.00
C ALA A 75 -2.21 2.80 4.28
N PHE A 76 -1.30 2.98 3.31
CA PHE A 76 -0.63 1.88 2.63
C PHE A 76 0.31 1.10 3.58
N LEU A 77 1.04 1.78 4.45
CA LEU A 77 1.85 1.14 5.50
C LEU A 77 0.97 0.29 6.42
N TRP A 78 -0.14 0.86 6.90
CA TRP A 78 -1.10 0.13 7.74
C TRP A 78 -1.63 -1.12 7.03
N TRP A 79 -2.02 -1.00 5.75
CA TRP A 79 -2.48 -2.12 4.95
C TRP A 79 -1.40 -3.20 4.82
N ASN A 80 -0.15 -2.82 4.55
CA ASN A 80 0.97 -3.76 4.43
C ASN A 80 1.21 -4.54 5.73
N ILE A 81 1.24 -3.85 6.87
CA ILE A 81 1.43 -4.49 8.18
C ILE A 81 0.30 -5.48 8.45
N ARG A 82 -0.95 -5.08 8.21
CA ARG A 82 -2.12 -5.93 8.44
C ARG A 82 -2.17 -7.13 7.50
N ALA A 83 -1.81 -6.93 6.24
CA ALA A 83 -1.73 -7.99 5.24
C ALA A 83 -0.57 -8.96 5.56
N LEU A 84 0.54 -8.46 6.11
CA LEU A 84 1.65 -9.29 6.59
C LEU A 84 1.23 -10.16 7.78
N VAL A 85 0.56 -9.59 8.78
CA VAL A 85 0.09 -10.32 9.97
C VAL A 85 -0.93 -11.40 9.61
N LYS A 86 -1.83 -11.13 8.65
CA LYS A 86 -2.80 -12.11 8.15
C LYS A 86 -2.22 -13.10 7.12
N GLY A 87 -0.94 -12.96 6.74
CA GLY A 87 -0.29 -13.85 5.77
C GLY A 87 -0.84 -13.74 4.34
N CYS A 88 -1.53 -12.63 4.01
CA CYS A 88 -2.15 -12.40 2.71
C CYS A 88 -1.44 -11.32 1.87
N LEU A 89 -0.23 -10.91 2.29
CA LEU A 89 0.56 -9.86 1.64
C LEU A 89 0.94 -10.25 0.20
N PHE A 90 1.42 -11.48 0.01
CA PHE A 90 1.73 -12.04 -1.29
C PHE A 90 0.65 -13.06 -1.64
N GLY A 91 -0.09 -12.84 -2.72
CA GLY A 91 -0.90 -13.93 -3.28
C GLY A 91 -0.01 -15.11 -3.68
N VAL A 92 -0.59 -16.28 -3.89
CA VAL A 92 0.17 -17.53 -4.14
C VAL A 92 1.04 -17.49 -5.41
N SER A 93 0.70 -16.62 -6.36
CA SER A 93 1.61 -16.13 -7.40
C SER A 93 2.37 -14.88 -6.90
N GLY A 94 3.31 -15.07 -5.97
CA GLY A 94 4.03 -13.95 -5.31
C GLY A 94 4.86 -13.07 -6.26
N LYS A 95 5.04 -13.46 -7.53
CA LYS A 95 5.87 -12.75 -8.51
C LYS A 95 5.36 -11.34 -8.84
N GLN A 96 4.05 -11.17 -8.97
CA GLN A 96 3.47 -9.87 -9.35
C GLN A 96 3.58 -8.84 -8.22
N GLY A 97 3.45 -9.28 -6.96
CA GLY A 97 3.60 -8.39 -5.79
C GLY A 97 5.02 -7.84 -5.63
N ILE A 98 6.03 -8.66 -5.91
CA ILE A 98 7.44 -8.22 -5.84
C ILE A 98 7.74 -7.25 -6.97
N TYR A 99 7.25 -7.53 -8.19
CA TYR A 99 7.46 -6.65 -9.32
C TYR A 99 6.93 -5.25 -9.02
N SER A 100 5.71 -5.14 -8.48
CA SER A 100 5.16 -3.85 -8.04
C SER A 100 6.00 -3.19 -6.93
N THR A 101 6.52 -3.96 -5.97
CA THR A 101 7.39 -3.42 -4.90
C THR A 101 8.71 -2.89 -5.43
N VAL A 102 9.34 -3.59 -6.38
CA VAL A 102 10.61 -3.16 -6.99
C VAL A 102 10.41 -1.93 -7.85
N VAL A 103 9.36 -1.90 -8.67
CA VAL A 103 8.99 -0.73 -9.48
C VAL A 103 8.72 0.47 -8.57
N ALA A 104 7.93 0.30 -7.51
CA ALA A 104 7.65 1.35 -6.54
C ALA A 104 8.93 1.94 -5.90
N LEU A 105 9.90 1.09 -5.54
CA LEU A 105 11.18 1.55 -4.99
C LEU A 105 12.04 2.29 -6.03
N ALA A 106 11.98 1.89 -7.30
CA ALA A 106 12.71 2.55 -8.37
C ALA A 106 12.11 3.92 -8.75
N GLU A 107 10.81 4.11 -8.55
CA GLU A 107 10.11 5.37 -8.84
C GLU A 107 10.35 6.45 -7.77
N ILE A 108 10.59 6.07 -6.51
CA ILE A 108 10.76 7.02 -5.39
C ILE A 108 11.87 8.07 -5.66
N PRO A 109 13.08 7.70 -6.12
CA PRO A 109 14.11 8.69 -6.46
C PRO A 109 13.69 9.66 -7.57
N LEU A 110 12.92 9.20 -8.56
CA LEU A 110 12.42 10.05 -9.66
C LEU A 110 11.46 11.11 -9.12
N TRP A 111 10.57 10.73 -8.21
CA TRP A 111 9.66 11.68 -7.56
C TRP A 111 10.40 12.70 -6.68
N ILE A 112 11.41 12.27 -5.94
CA ILE A 112 12.21 13.18 -5.10
C ILE A 112 12.96 14.19 -5.97
N ILE A 113 13.53 13.76 -7.10
CA ILE A 113 14.21 14.65 -8.05
C ILE A 113 13.21 15.64 -8.68
N PHE A 114 12.04 15.16 -9.12
CA PHE A 114 11.01 16.01 -9.74
C PHE A 114 10.47 17.08 -8.80
N LEU A 115 10.40 16.77 -7.50
CA LEU A 115 9.92 17.69 -6.47
C LEU A 115 11.02 18.57 -5.89
N TYR A 116 12.30 18.28 -6.20
CA TYR A 116 13.40 19.07 -5.68
C TYR A 116 13.33 20.47 -6.30
N PRO A 117 13.30 21.53 -5.48
CA PRO A 117 13.12 22.87 -6.01
C PRO A 117 14.42 23.33 -6.69
N ASP A 118 14.40 23.42 -8.01
CA ASP A 118 15.56 23.85 -8.80
C ASP A 118 15.98 25.28 -8.42
N GLY A 119 17.22 25.40 -7.93
CA GLY A 119 17.83 26.69 -7.60
C GLY A 119 17.26 27.40 -6.37
N GLN A 120 16.40 26.75 -5.56
CA GLN A 120 15.92 27.30 -4.29
C GLN A 120 16.46 26.50 -3.10
N PRO A 121 16.77 27.16 -1.97
CA PRO A 121 17.14 26.45 -0.76
C PRO A 121 15.95 25.60 -0.27
N VAL A 122 16.23 24.39 0.22
CA VAL A 122 15.22 23.54 0.84
C VAL A 122 14.68 24.23 2.09
N GLN A 123 13.42 24.64 2.05
CA GLN A 123 12.73 25.28 3.16
C GLN A 123 11.78 24.29 3.83
N ILE A 124 11.84 24.23 5.16
CA ILE A 124 10.96 23.35 5.94
C ILE A 124 9.62 24.04 6.21
N ILE A 125 9.68 25.34 6.51
CA ILE A 125 8.52 26.18 6.79
C ILE A 125 8.52 27.31 5.77
N VAL A 126 7.39 27.48 5.07
CA VAL A 126 7.17 28.55 4.09
C VAL A 126 5.93 29.32 4.55
N ASN A 127 6.07 30.62 4.80
CA ASN A 127 4.97 31.50 5.25
C ASN A 127 4.21 30.98 6.49
N GLY A 128 4.92 30.37 7.45
CA GLY A 128 4.31 29.81 8.66
C GLY A 128 3.64 28.45 8.48
N THR A 129 3.71 27.87 7.28
CA THR A 129 3.12 26.57 6.93
C THR A 129 4.20 25.53 6.62
N LEU A 130 3.91 24.25 6.80
CA LEU A 130 4.82 23.18 6.39
C LEU A 130 4.93 23.11 4.87
N SER A 131 6.16 23.11 4.36
CA SER A 131 6.41 23.09 2.93
C SER A 131 5.93 21.79 2.27
N ILE A 132 5.40 21.91 1.05
CA ILE A 132 5.05 20.80 0.17
C ILE A 132 6.21 19.81 0.05
N PHE A 133 7.43 20.31 -0.14
CA PHE A 133 8.61 19.49 -0.36
C PHE A 133 8.86 18.52 0.80
N ILE A 134 8.84 19.02 2.03
CA ILE A 134 9.10 18.19 3.23
C ILE A 134 8.00 17.16 3.42
N VAL A 135 6.75 17.56 3.31
CA VAL A 135 5.60 16.68 3.59
C VAL A 135 5.53 15.56 2.55
N ILE A 136 5.73 15.87 1.28
CA ILE A 136 5.75 14.85 0.22
C ILE A 136 6.99 13.95 0.36
N THR A 137 8.16 14.51 0.66
CA THR A 137 9.37 13.70 0.91
C THR A 137 9.19 12.73 2.09
N ALA A 138 8.52 13.17 3.17
CA ALA A 138 8.16 12.30 4.28
C ALA A 138 7.18 11.19 3.86
N GLY A 139 6.19 11.52 3.02
CA GLY A 139 5.26 10.55 2.42
C GLY A 139 5.98 9.49 1.58
N PHE A 140 6.89 9.89 0.69
CA PHE A 140 7.69 8.96 -0.10
C PHE A 140 8.66 8.13 0.75
N SER A 141 9.20 8.71 1.82
CA SER A 141 10.03 7.97 2.79
C SER A 141 9.24 6.85 3.46
N LEU A 142 8.00 7.13 3.90
CA LEU A 142 7.09 6.12 4.43
C LEU A 142 6.74 5.06 3.39
N TYR A 143 6.49 5.48 2.15
CA TYR A 143 6.23 4.56 1.04
C TYR A 143 7.42 3.64 0.76
N ALA A 144 8.65 4.16 0.83
CA ALA A 144 9.87 3.37 0.69
C ALA A 144 10.00 2.34 1.80
N VAL A 145 9.84 2.76 3.06
CA VAL A 145 9.86 1.86 4.23
C VAL A 145 8.84 0.74 4.07
N THR A 146 7.63 1.08 3.62
CA THR A 146 6.55 0.10 3.40
C THR A 146 6.95 -0.97 2.38
N ASN A 147 7.54 -0.56 1.26
CA ASN A 147 7.99 -1.47 0.22
C ASN A 147 9.21 -2.31 0.65
N ILE A 148 10.10 -1.76 1.48
CA ILE A 148 11.20 -2.52 2.09
C ILE A 148 10.67 -3.62 3.02
N ILE A 149 9.65 -3.32 3.84
CA ILE A 149 8.99 -4.32 4.71
C ILE A 149 8.41 -5.46 3.87
N ALA A 150 7.71 -5.13 2.78
CA ALA A 150 7.19 -6.14 1.87
C ALA A 150 8.32 -7.01 1.29
N LEU A 151 9.37 -6.39 0.76
CA LEU A 151 10.50 -7.11 0.19
C LEU A 151 11.18 -8.04 1.21
N ALA A 152 11.40 -7.56 2.44
CA ALA A 152 11.97 -8.35 3.53
C ALA A 152 11.08 -9.56 3.88
N ALA A 153 9.76 -9.36 3.95
CA ALA A 153 8.80 -10.43 4.20
C ALA A 153 8.81 -11.48 3.09
N TYR A 154 8.94 -11.07 1.83
CA TYR A 154 9.06 -11.99 0.70
C TYR A 154 10.29 -12.89 0.82
N PHE A 155 11.47 -12.31 1.06
CA PHE A 155 12.71 -13.08 1.21
C PHE A 155 12.67 -14.02 2.41
N ARG A 156 12.03 -13.62 3.52
CA ARG A 156 11.81 -14.47 4.68
C ARG A 156 10.96 -15.69 4.33
N ASN A 157 9.84 -15.49 3.64
CA ASN A 157 8.95 -16.60 3.24
C ASN A 157 9.63 -17.56 2.27
N LYS A 158 10.40 -17.04 1.29
CA LYS A 158 11.16 -17.86 0.34
C LYS A 158 12.21 -18.75 1.04
N LYS A 159 12.89 -18.23 2.07
CA LYS A 159 13.85 -19.00 2.88
C LYS A 159 13.18 -20.12 3.68
N LEU A 160 11.97 -19.91 4.18
CA LEU A 160 11.22 -20.92 4.94
C LEU A 160 10.76 -22.07 4.05
N THR A 161 10.24 -21.78 2.85
CA THR A 161 9.80 -22.81 1.90
C THR A 161 10.96 -23.58 1.26
N ALA A 162 12.18 -23.03 1.23
CA ALA A 162 13.35 -23.74 0.73
C ALA A 162 13.94 -24.74 1.75
N LYS A 163 13.47 -24.71 3.01
CA LYS A 163 13.92 -25.59 4.09
C LYS A 163 12.92 -26.71 4.44
N SER A 164 11.71 -26.71 3.85
CA SER A 164 10.70 -27.77 3.99
C SER A 164 10.77 -28.73 2.81
#